data_AF-A0A7J4I5U3-F1
#
_entry.id   AF-A0A7J4I5U3-F1
#
_cell.length_a   1.000
_cell.length_b   1.000
_cell.length_c   1.000
_cell.angle_alpha   90.00
_cell.angle_beta   90.00
_cell.angle_gamma   90.00
#
_symmetry.space_group_name_H-M   'P 1'
#
loop_
_entity.id
_entity.type
_entity.pdbx_description
1 polymer ?
#
loop_
_entity_poly.entity_id
_entity_poly.type
_entity_poly.pdbx_seq_one_letter_code
_entity_poly.pdbx_strand_id
1 'polypeptide(L)'
;MDKWLSWLLVTAVGLPLLMFVGNLGAETLESVNEASVDDAGLALVSPELFLGYAQANAKLGNEEGSKPGEAVAYTPPSSYESIVPNVAYLGGVWGNDYENLELLSMEGRIVVKYTGKSVDVIAAPGAESALMQAVLDGALADSSNSGSDMLNSMAIISGHRKYSLISEANSSTRVLEINMLGKGLKVYRLAFG
;
A
#
# COMPACT_ATOMS: atom_id res chain seq x y z
N MET A 1 -3.44 -69.20 5.14
CA MET A 1 -4.48 -68.55 4.32
C MET A 1 -3.74 -67.55 3.44
N ASP A 2 -3.36 -67.92 2.21
CA ASP A 2 -4.22 -67.87 1.00
C ASP A 2 -4.78 -66.46 0.77
N LYS A 3 -4.68 -65.78 -0.38
CA LYS A 3 -4.09 -66.05 -1.69
C LYS A 3 -4.07 -64.72 -2.47
N TRP A 4 -3.01 -64.45 -3.26
CA TRP A 4 -3.00 -63.94 -4.66
C TRP A 4 -3.69 -62.56 -4.93
N LEU A 5 -3.40 -61.75 -5.96
CA LEU A 5 -2.70 -61.90 -7.23
C LEU A 5 -2.30 -60.49 -7.76
N SER A 6 -1.21 -60.49 -8.50
CA SER A 6 -0.57 -59.43 -9.29
C SER A 6 -1.35 -58.97 -10.52
N TRP A 7 -0.78 -58.03 -11.29
CA TRP A 7 -0.37 -58.06 -12.72
C TRP A 7 0.23 -56.65 -13.02
N LEU A 8 1.43 -56.36 -13.52
CA LEU A 8 2.40 -56.93 -14.49
C LEU A 8 2.12 -56.56 -15.96
N LEU A 9 3.24 -56.24 -16.67
CA LEU A 9 3.54 -56.19 -18.12
C LEU A 9 3.79 -54.77 -18.70
N VAL A 10 4.80 -54.50 -19.55
CA VAL A 10 5.81 -55.37 -20.19
C VAL A 10 7.02 -54.57 -20.72
N THR A 11 8.06 -55.35 -21.01
CA THR A 11 9.43 -55.13 -21.52
C THR A 11 9.60 -54.57 -22.94
N ALA A 12 10.80 -54.04 -23.26
CA ALA A 12 11.56 -54.42 -24.48
C ALA A 12 13.06 -54.06 -24.33
N VAL A 13 13.97 -55.04 -24.24
CA VAL A 13 14.85 -55.65 -25.29
C VAL A 13 15.91 -54.70 -25.86
N GLY A 14 17.18 -55.12 -25.78
CA GLY A 14 18.34 -54.41 -26.32
C GLY A 14 18.90 -54.94 -27.65
N LEU A 15 20.12 -54.46 -27.93
CA LEU A 15 21.08 -54.72 -29.03
C LEU A 15 21.04 -53.73 -30.22
N PRO A 16 22.17 -53.46 -30.92
CA PRO A 16 23.57 -53.42 -30.49
C PRO A 16 24.29 -52.10 -30.89
N LEU A 17 25.52 -51.96 -30.41
CA LEU A 17 26.48 -50.90 -30.72
C LEU A 17 26.90 -50.95 -32.21
N LEU A 18 26.70 -49.85 -32.95
CA LEU A 18 27.38 -49.60 -34.23
C LEU A 18 28.17 -48.28 -34.08
N MET A 19 29.50 -48.39 -34.01
CA MET A 19 30.38 -47.23 -34.10
C MET A 19 30.35 -46.67 -35.51
N PHE A 20 30.02 -45.39 -35.64
CA PHE A 20 30.50 -44.57 -36.74
C PHE A 20 31.04 -43.26 -36.16
N VAL A 21 32.36 -43.07 -36.29
CA VAL A 21 33.01 -41.79 -36.07
C VAL A 21 32.71 -40.93 -37.27
N GLY A 22 31.97 -39.85 -37.05
CA GLY A 22 31.66 -38.81 -38.04
C GLY A 22 31.74 -37.45 -37.35
N ASN A 23 32.89 -36.81 -37.51
CA ASN A 23 33.20 -35.44 -37.13
C ASN A 23 32.16 -34.45 -37.72
N LEU A 24 31.62 -33.53 -36.91
CA LEU A 24 31.29 -32.12 -37.24
C LEU A 24 30.36 -31.50 -36.16
N GLY A 25 30.76 -30.33 -35.66
CA GLY A 25 29.85 -29.35 -35.07
C GLY A 25 29.77 -29.38 -33.54
N ALA A 26 30.68 -28.66 -32.88
CA ALA A 26 30.46 -28.18 -31.53
C ALA A 26 29.35 -27.11 -31.59
N GLU A 27 28.15 -27.43 -31.10
CA GLU A 27 27.21 -26.42 -30.64
C GLU A 27 27.05 -26.58 -29.14
N THR A 28 27.82 -25.76 -28.43
CA THR A 28 27.61 -25.41 -27.03
C THR A 28 26.16 -24.98 -26.85
N LEU A 29 25.39 -25.79 -26.12
CA LEU A 29 24.14 -25.32 -25.52
C LEU A 29 24.54 -24.27 -24.47
N GLU A 30 24.50 -23.00 -24.87
CA GLU A 30 24.63 -21.88 -23.94
C GLU A 30 23.54 -22.05 -22.87
N SER A 31 23.96 -22.29 -21.63
CA SER A 31 23.09 -22.19 -20.48
C SER A 31 22.51 -20.78 -20.49
N VAL A 32 21.19 -20.66 -20.64
CA VAL A 32 20.50 -19.40 -20.40
C VAL A 32 20.82 -19.03 -18.96
N ASN A 33 21.72 -18.07 -18.80
CA ASN A 33 21.98 -17.44 -17.52
C ASN A 33 20.66 -16.79 -17.13
N GLU A 34 19.98 -17.32 -16.11
CA GLU A 34 18.96 -16.55 -15.40
C GLU A 34 19.68 -15.34 -14.85
N ALA A 35 19.66 -14.25 -15.63
CA ALA A 35 20.10 -12.96 -15.16
C ALA A 35 19.30 -12.69 -13.89
N SER A 36 19.99 -12.75 -12.75
CA SER A 36 19.54 -12.13 -11.53
C SER A 36 19.05 -10.75 -11.91
N VAL A 37 17.74 -10.53 -11.76
CA VAL A 37 17.18 -9.19 -11.89
C VAL A 37 17.90 -8.38 -10.82
N ASP A 38 18.90 -7.62 -11.25
CA ASP A 38 19.53 -6.62 -10.43
C ASP A 38 18.42 -5.70 -9.94
N ASP A 39 18.18 -5.79 -8.64
CA ASP A 39 17.49 -4.82 -7.80
C ASP A 39 18.22 -3.48 -7.95
N ALA A 40 17.97 -2.82 -9.07
CA ALA A 40 18.50 -1.51 -9.36
C ALA A 40 17.74 -0.45 -8.56
N GLY A 41 17.69 -0.57 -7.22
CA GLY A 41 17.49 0.51 -6.25
C GLY A 41 16.37 1.53 -6.51
N LEU A 42 15.37 1.22 -7.34
CA LEU A 42 14.21 2.08 -7.55
C LEU A 42 13.26 1.77 -6.40
N ALA A 43 13.38 2.51 -5.30
CA ALA A 43 12.34 2.58 -4.30
C ALA A 43 11.04 3.00 -5.00
N LEU A 44 10.16 2.03 -5.26
CA LEU A 44 8.91 2.28 -5.97
C LEU A 44 8.07 3.22 -5.11
N VAL A 45 7.68 4.36 -5.69
CA VAL A 45 6.74 5.29 -5.04
C VAL A 45 5.46 4.52 -4.73
N SER A 46 4.92 4.74 -3.52
CA SER A 46 3.66 4.15 -3.09
C SER A 46 2.55 4.43 -4.10
N PRO A 47 1.70 3.44 -4.43
CA PRO A 47 0.54 3.70 -5.27
C PRO A 47 -0.41 4.67 -4.55
N GLU A 48 -1.19 5.43 -5.32
CA GLU A 48 -2.30 6.18 -4.74
C GLU A 48 -3.24 5.25 -3.99
N LEU A 49 -3.79 5.73 -2.87
CA LEU A 49 -4.73 5.00 -2.04
C LEU A 49 -6.11 5.64 -2.13
N PHE A 50 -7.03 4.99 -2.83
CA PHE A 50 -8.45 5.33 -2.86
C PHE A 50 -9.13 4.71 -1.65
N LEU A 51 -9.90 5.51 -0.89
CA LEU A 51 -10.42 5.11 0.42
C LEU A 51 -11.92 4.76 0.42
N GLY A 52 -12.68 5.23 -0.57
CA GLY A 52 -14.09 4.85 -0.76
C GLY A 52 -14.25 3.42 -1.27
N TYR A 53 -15.27 2.69 -0.81
CA TYR A 53 -15.37 1.25 -1.06
C TYR A 53 -15.52 0.86 -2.54
N ALA A 54 -15.99 1.74 -3.41
CA ALA A 54 -16.19 1.43 -4.83
C ALA A 54 -14.88 1.29 -5.61
N GLN A 55 -13.85 2.02 -5.19
CA GLN A 55 -12.55 2.09 -5.85
C GLN A 55 -11.41 1.73 -4.91
N ALA A 56 -11.73 1.26 -3.70
CA ALA A 56 -10.75 1.01 -2.65
C ALA A 56 -9.70 0.01 -3.13
N ASN A 57 -8.51 0.53 -3.45
CA ASN A 57 -7.29 -0.25 -3.55
C ASN A 57 -6.49 -0.18 -2.24
N ALA A 58 -6.82 0.77 -1.36
CA ALA A 58 -6.32 0.82 -0.01
C ALA A 58 -7.01 -0.25 0.83
N LYS A 59 -6.22 -1.13 1.44
CA LYS A 59 -6.72 -1.99 2.51
C LYS A 59 -6.84 -1.15 3.77
N LEU A 60 -7.97 -1.25 4.47
CA LEU A 60 -8.04 -0.81 5.86
C LEU A 60 -7.39 -1.89 6.74
N GLY A 61 -6.24 -1.56 7.33
CA GLY A 61 -5.45 -2.49 8.14
C GLY A 61 -5.93 -2.65 9.58
N ASN A 62 -6.96 -1.90 9.96
CA ASN A 62 -7.64 -2.01 11.23
C ASN A 62 -8.22 -3.42 11.45
N GLU A 63 -8.27 -3.88 12.71
CA GLU A 63 -8.90 -5.16 13.05
C GLU A 63 -10.40 -5.19 12.72
N GLU A 64 -11.05 -4.03 12.78
CA GLU A 64 -12.47 -3.87 12.46
C GLU A 64 -12.78 -4.03 10.97
N GLY A 65 -11.76 -3.91 10.10
CA GLY A 65 -11.85 -4.08 8.64
C GLY A 65 -12.70 -3.04 7.91
N SER A 66 -12.88 -3.22 6.61
CA SER A 66 -13.77 -2.38 5.79
C SER A 66 -15.23 -2.84 5.94
N LYS A 67 -16.11 -1.89 6.28
CA LYS A 67 -17.56 -2.12 6.35
C LYS A 67 -18.30 -1.08 5.51
N PRO A 68 -18.55 -1.37 4.22
CA PRO A 68 -19.22 -0.45 3.30
C PRO A 68 -20.56 0.03 3.84
N GLY A 69 -20.77 1.34 3.86
CA GLY A 69 -22.02 1.99 4.30
C GLY A 69 -22.26 1.98 5.80
N GLU A 70 -21.35 1.44 6.61
CA GLU A 70 -21.48 1.39 8.06
C GLU A 70 -20.61 2.46 8.74
N ALA A 71 -21.10 2.93 9.90
CA ALA A 71 -20.31 3.72 10.83
C ALA A 71 -19.52 2.79 11.75
N VAL A 72 -18.20 2.90 11.73
CA VAL A 72 -17.30 2.03 12.51
C VAL A 72 -16.37 2.87 13.36
N ALA A 73 -16.26 2.53 14.65
CA ALA A 73 -15.23 3.05 15.52
C ALA A 73 -13.95 2.24 15.28
N TYR A 74 -12.90 2.92 14.83
CA TYR A 74 -11.62 2.31 14.49
C TYR A 74 -10.56 2.64 15.52
N THR A 75 -9.70 1.66 15.80
CA THR A 75 -8.48 1.84 16.58
C THR A 75 -7.28 1.43 15.73
N PRO A 76 -6.34 2.34 15.43
CA PRO A 76 -5.12 1.97 14.72
C PRO A 76 -4.11 1.36 15.71
N PRO A 77 -3.11 0.62 15.19
CA PRO A 77 -2.04 0.07 16.02
C PRO A 77 -1.35 1.14 16.88
N SER A 78 -0.92 0.75 18.08
CA SER A 78 -0.23 1.66 19.02
C SER A 78 1.24 1.91 18.67
N SER A 79 1.82 1.11 17.76
CA SER A 79 3.21 1.22 17.32
C SER A 79 3.30 1.44 15.81
N TYR A 80 4.20 2.35 15.41
CA TYR A 80 4.52 2.60 14.00
C TYR A 80 5.19 1.40 13.31
N GLU A 81 5.82 0.50 14.07
CA GLU A 81 6.39 -0.74 13.53
C GLU A 81 5.32 -1.69 12.99
N SER A 82 4.09 -1.60 13.49
CA SER A 82 2.95 -2.43 13.07
C SER A 82 2.24 -1.89 11.83
N ILE A 83 2.64 -0.73 11.30
CA ILE A 83 2.03 -0.10 10.13
C ILE A 83 2.61 -0.73 8.86
N VAL A 84 1.77 -1.49 8.16
CA VAL A 84 2.14 -2.12 6.89
C VAL A 84 2.19 -1.08 5.77
N PRO A 85 3.20 -1.09 4.88
CA PRO A 85 3.26 -0.19 3.73
C PRO A 85 2.01 -0.25 2.84
N ASN A 86 1.55 0.90 2.34
CA ASN A 86 0.40 1.03 1.44
C ASN A 86 -0.93 0.54 2.02
N VAL A 87 -1.03 0.50 3.35
CA VAL A 87 -2.24 0.16 4.10
C VAL A 87 -2.60 1.37 4.96
N ALA A 88 -3.88 1.74 4.94
CA ALA A 88 -4.39 2.83 5.76
C ALA A 88 -4.95 2.29 7.08
N TYR A 89 -4.67 2.98 8.18
CA TYR A 89 -5.20 2.68 9.50
C TYR A 89 -5.95 3.90 10.03
N LEU A 90 -7.20 3.69 10.44
CA LEU A 90 -8.10 4.73 10.90
C LEU A 90 -8.12 4.80 12.42
N GLY A 91 -8.34 5.99 12.96
CA GLY A 91 -8.77 6.20 14.35
C GLY A 91 -9.95 7.17 14.40
N GLY A 92 -10.89 6.92 15.31
CA GLY A 92 -12.15 7.67 15.40
C GLY A 92 -13.32 6.91 14.78
N VAL A 93 -14.46 7.58 14.63
CA VAL A 93 -15.67 6.98 14.03
C VAL A 93 -15.77 7.42 12.58
N TRP A 94 -15.73 6.46 11.65
CA TRP A 94 -15.73 6.71 10.21
C TRP A 94 -16.89 6.00 9.52
N GLY A 95 -17.48 6.67 8.54
CA GLY A 95 -18.36 6.06 7.55
C GLY A 95 -17.56 5.68 6.31
N ASN A 96 -17.71 4.45 5.81
CA ASN A 96 -17.10 4.05 4.54
C ASN A 96 -18.10 4.19 3.40
N ASP A 97 -18.10 5.36 2.78
CA ASP A 97 -18.98 5.72 1.67
C ASP A 97 -18.43 5.22 0.32
N TYR A 98 -19.25 5.35 -0.73
CA TYR A 98 -18.93 4.87 -2.08
C TYR A 98 -17.58 5.42 -2.60
N GLU A 99 -17.32 6.71 -2.42
CA GLU A 99 -16.12 7.39 -2.95
C GLU A 99 -15.13 7.86 -1.89
N ASN A 100 -15.50 7.85 -0.61
CA ASN A 100 -14.70 8.46 0.45
C ASN A 100 -14.86 7.76 1.80
N LEU A 101 -14.00 8.13 2.73
CA LEU A 101 -14.25 7.97 4.16
C LEU A 101 -14.77 9.29 4.72
N GLU A 102 -15.89 9.25 5.46
CA GLU A 102 -16.44 10.40 6.16
C GLU A 102 -16.15 10.31 7.67
N LEU A 103 -15.57 11.34 8.25
CA LEU A 103 -15.31 11.41 9.69
C LEU A 103 -16.60 11.76 10.43
N LEU A 104 -17.17 10.80 11.17
CA LEU A 104 -18.44 10.95 11.89
C LEU A 104 -18.27 11.43 13.34
N SER A 105 -17.08 11.23 13.93
CA SER A 105 -16.67 11.84 15.19
C SER A 105 -16.12 13.27 15.00
N MET A 106 -15.86 13.99 16.09
CA MET A 106 -15.23 15.32 16.00
C MET A 106 -13.75 15.22 15.63
N GLU A 107 -13.08 14.23 16.22
CA GLU A 107 -11.67 13.94 16.00
C GLU A 107 -11.51 12.60 15.28
N GLY A 108 -10.49 12.50 14.45
CA GLY A 108 -10.10 11.26 13.78
C GLY A 108 -8.65 11.29 13.35
N ARG A 109 -8.15 10.16 12.85
CA ARG A 109 -6.80 10.08 12.28
C ARG A 109 -6.72 9.05 11.18
N ILE A 110 -5.82 9.28 10.23
CA ILE A 110 -5.36 8.29 9.25
C ILE A 110 -3.86 8.12 9.44
N VAL A 111 -3.41 6.88 9.57
CA VAL A 111 -1.99 6.51 9.65
C VAL A 111 -1.64 5.66 8.43
N VAL A 112 -0.55 6.02 7.74
CA VAL A 112 -0.08 5.30 6.55
C VAL A 112 1.45 5.25 6.54
N LYS A 113 1.99 4.08 6.20
CA LYS A 113 3.40 3.94 5.83
C LYS A 113 3.53 3.99 4.31
N TYR A 114 4.31 4.93 3.80
CA TYR A 114 4.43 5.18 2.35
C TYR A 114 5.89 5.37 1.96
N THR A 115 6.18 5.17 0.67
CA THR A 115 7.44 5.53 0.01
C THR A 115 7.18 6.66 -0.97
N GLY A 116 7.85 7.79 -0.80
CA GLY A 116 7.68 8.97 -1.65
C GLY A 116 8.41 10.16 -1.06
N LYS A 117 8.42 11.26 -1.79
CA LYS A 117 8.89 12.57 -1.30
C LYS A 117 7.73 13.52 -1.01
N SER A 118 6.51 13.16 -1.36
CA SER A 118 5.34 14.03 -1.15
C SER A 118 4.09 13.24 -0.82
N VAL A 119 3.18 13.88 -0.08
CA VAL A 119 1.84 13.37 0.20
C VAL A 119 0.83 14.48 -0.04
N ASP A 120 -0.06 14.22 -0.99
CA ASP A 120 -1.24 15.04 -1.25
C ASP A 120 -2.50 14.28 -0.78
N VAL A 121 -3.45 15.02 -0.20
CA VAL A 121 -4.75 14.49 0.21
C VAL A 121 -5.84 15.14 -0.62
N ILE A 122 -6.73 14.33 -1.19
CA ILE A 122 -7.94 14.85 -1.82
C ILE A 122 -9.06 14.71 -0.81
N ALA A 123 -9.56 15.85 -0.35
CA ALA A 123 -10.53 15.93 0.72
C ALA A 123 -11.56 17.03 0.46
N ALA A 124 -12.67 16.95 1.18
CA ALA A 124 -13.70 17.99 1.22
C ALA A 124 -14.16 18.19 2.68
N PRO A 125 -14.42 19.42 3.12
CA PRO A 125 -14.97 19.67 4.44
C PRO A 125 -16.39 19.09 4.57
N GLY A 126 -16.85 18.99 5.82
CA GLY A 126 -18.27 18.79 6.11
C GLY A 126 -19.07 20.09 5.91
N ALA A 127 -19.97 20.39 6.86
CA ALA A 127 -20.70 21.66 6.86
C ALA A 127 -19.78 22.87 7.10
N GLU A 128 -18.73 22.69 7.89
CA GLU A 128 -17.75 23.71 8.26
C GLU A 128 -16.35 23.26 7.82
N SER A 129 -15.40 24.21 7.80
CA SER A 129 -13.99 23.89 7.56
C SER A 129 -13.46 22.90 8.60
N ALA A 130 -12.55 22.03 8.17
CA ALA A 130 -11.86 21.09 9.05
C ALA A 130 -10.36 21.42 9.13
N LEU A 131 -9.66 20.82 10.09
CA LEU A 131 -8.21 20.89 10.24
C LEU A 131 -7.60 19.51 10.03
N MET A 132 -6.45 19.47 9.34
CA MET A 132 -5.55 18.32 9.29
C MET A 132 -4.22 18.74 9.91
N GLN A 133 -3.66 17.94 10.82
CA GLN A 133 -2.32 18.09 11.36
C GLN A 133 -1.47 16.90 10.90
N ALA A 134 -0.30 17.16 10.33
CA ALA A 134 0.63 16.12 9.89
C ALA A 134 1.69 15.85 10.96
N VAL A 135 1.85 14.57 11.30
CA VAL A 135 2.89 14.02 12.16
C VAL A 135 3.68 13.00 11.35
N LEU A 136 4.94 13.28 11.09
CA LEU A 136 5.84 12.44 10.29
C LEU A 136 6.84 11.75 11.23
N ASP A 137 6.80 10.41 11.27
CA ASP A 137 7.56 9.54 12.18
C ASP A 137 7.48 9.97 13.66
N GLY A 138 6.32 10.45 14.09
CA GLY A 138 6.08 10.87 15.48
C GLY A 138 6.51 12.30 15.81
N ALA A 139 7.08 13.04 14.85
CA ALA A 139 7.36 14.46 14.98
C ALA A 139 6.34 15.27 14.16
N LEU A 140 5.92 16.43 14.68
CA LEU A 140 5.09 17.36 13.92
C LEU A 140 5.85 17.80 12.65
N ALA A 141 5.15 17.81 11.51
CA ALA A 141 5.72 18.30 10.26
C ALA A 141 6.17 19.75 10.41
N ASP A 142 7.38 20.07 9.97
CA ASP A 142 7.96 21.41 10.08
C ASP A 142 8.20 22.01 8.69
N SER A 143 8.83 23.19 8.64
CA SER A 143 9.08 23.87 7.37
C SER A 143 9.98 23.11 6.39
N SER A 144 10.71 22.08 6.84
CA SER A 144 11.60 21.27 5.99
C SER A 144 10.89 20.15 5.23
N ASN A 145 9.71 19.73 5.71
CA ASN A 145 8.94 18.63 5.15
C ASN A 145 7.46 18.96 4.87
N SER A 146 7.01 20.18 5.20
CA SER A 146 5.63 20.63 4.97
C SER A 146 5.34 20.88 3.49
N GLY A 147 4.19 20.39 3.04
CA GLY A 147 3.62 20.73 1.73
C GLY A 147 3.06 22.15 1.68
N SER A 148 2.65 22.59 0.49
CA SER A 148 2.26 23.99 0.23
C SER A 148 0.98 24.45 0.92
N ASP A 149 0.15 23.52 1.40
CA ASP A 149 -1.10 23.84 2.10
C ASP A 149 -0.95 23.88 3.63
N MET A 150 0.28 23.70 4.12
CA MET A 150 0.58 23.58 5.55
C MET A 150 1.11 24.89 6.14
N LEU A 151 0.63 25.20 7.34
CA LEU A 151 1.14 26.25 8.20
C LEU A 151 1.24 25.69 9.63
N ASN A 152 2.45 25.68 10.21
CA ASN A 152 2.71 25.14 11.55
C ASN A 152 2.15 23.71 11.72
N SER A 153 2.53 22.80 10.80
CA SER A 153 2.08 21.40 10.80
C SER A 153 0.59 21.19 10.53
N MET A 154 -0.18 22.24 10.19
CA MET A 154 -1.63 22.17 9.99
C MET A 154 -2.06 22.68 8.62
N ALA A 155 -3.07 22.04 8.04
CA ALA A 155 -3.80 22.51 6.86
C ALA A 155 -5.27 22.77 7.21
N ILE A 156 -5.83 23.84 6.65
CA ILE A 156 -7.27 24.14 6.72
C ILE A 156 -7.94 23.52 5.49
N ILE A 157 -8.92 22.66 5.72
CA ILE A 157 -9.73 22.01 4.69
C ILE A 157 -11.02 22.79 4.55
N SER A 158 -11.17 23.54 3.46
CA SER A 158 -12.27 24.49 3.25
C SER A 158 -13.01 24.31 1.92
N GLY A 159 -12.57 23.36 1.09
CA GLY A 159 -13.25 22.99 -0.17
C GLY A 159 -12.87 21.60 -0.65
N HIS A 160 -13.58 21.10 -1.66
CA HIS A 160 -13.24 19.83 -2.30
C HIS A 160 -12.08 20.03 -3.29
N ARG A 161 -10.86 19.69 -2.87
CA ARG A 161 -9.66 19.82 -3.70
C ARG A 161 -8.51 18.93 -3.20
N LYS A 162 -7.38 19.04 -3.88
CA LYS A 162 -6.08 18.53 -3.45
C LYS A 162 -5.45 19.46 -2.40
N TYR A 163 -4.89 18.89 -1.35
CA TYR A 163 -4.14 19.55 -0.28
C TYR A 163 -2.77 18.89 -0.15
N SER A 164 -1.70 19.67 -0.30
CA SER A 164 -0.33 19.20 -0.17
C SER A 164 0.13 19.26 1.28
N LEU A 165 0.26 18.10 1.92
CA LEU A 165 0.60 17.99 3.34
C LEU A 165 2.09 17.78 3.57
N ILE A 166 2.74 16.95 2.75
CA ILE A 166 4.17 16.65 2.87
C ILE A 166 4.89 16.95 1.55
N SER A 167 6.05 17.57 1.64
CA SER A 167 6.97 17.80 0.52
C SER A 167 8.42 17.79 1.00
N GLU A 168 9.20 16.84 0.50
CA GLU A 168 10.59 16.59 0.85
C GLU A 168 11.47 16.61 -0.42
N ALA A 169 12.77 16.80 -0.24
CA ALA A 169 13.72 16.84 -1.36
C ALA A 169 13.92 15.46 -2.01
N ASN A 170 13.92 14.40 -1.20
CA ASN A 170 14.25 13.04 -1.62
C ASN A 170 13.13 12.08 -1.25
N SER A 171 12.94 11.05 -2.08
CA SER A 171 12.00 9.98 -1.78
C SER A 171 12.52 9.12 -0.63
N SER A 172 11.67 8.82 0.35
CA SER A 172 12.00 7.95 1.47
C SER A 172 10.76 7.20 1.96
N THR A 173 10.96 6.12 2.72
CA THR A 173 9.85 5.41 3.38
C THR A 173 9.60 6.03 4.74
N ARG A 174 8.39 6.54 4.96
CA ARG A 174 8.00 7.28 6.18
C ARG A 174 6.66 6.79 6.71
N VAL A 175 6.40 7.06 7.99
CA VAL A 175 5.06 6.90 8.57
C VAL A 175 4.46 8.29 8.76
N LEU A 176 3.34 8.53 8.07
CA LEU A 176 2.56 9.74 8.23
C LEU A 176 1.30 9.43 9.03
N GLU A 177 1.10 10.19 10.09
CA GLU A 177 -0.16 10.30 10.83
C GLU A 177 -0.79 11.66 10.51
N ILE A 178 -2.04 11.62 10.06
CA ILE A 178 -2.86 12.79 9.75
C ILE A 178 -3.95 12.87 10.81
N ASN A 179 -3.75 13.72 11.81
CA ASN A 179 -4.74 14.00 12.83
C ASN A 179 -5.77 15.00 12.29
N MET A 180 -7.04 14.74 12.51
CA MET A 180 -8.14 15.48 11.90
C MET A 180 -9.11 15.99 12.96
N LEU A 181 -9.56 17.23 12.78
CA LEU A 181 -10.60 17.86 13.57
C LEU A 181 -11.65 18.46 12.63
N GLY A 182 -12.89 18.00 12.75
CA GLY A 182 -14.00 18.48 11.95
C GLY A 182 -14.91 17.36 11.50
N LYS A 183 -16.04 17.20 12.20
CA LYS A 183 -17.07 16.24 11.82
C LYS A 183 -17.60 16.52 10.41
N GLY A 184 -17.79 15.45 9.64
CA GLY A 184 -18.25 15.47 8.25
C GLY A 184 -17.12 15.66 7.23
N LEU A 185 -15.87 15.77 7.68
CA LEU A 185 -14.70 15.78 6.79
C LEU A 185 -14.66 14.49 5.95
N LYS A 186 -14.54 14.65 4.63
CA LYS A 186 -14.45 13.54 3.67
C LYS A 186 -13.04 13.42 3.13
N VAL A 187 -12.49 12.22 3.15
CA VAL A 187 -11.17 11.90 2.56
C VAL A 187 -11.37 10.88 1.45
N TYR A 188 -11.02 11.26 0.22
CA TYR A 188 -11.25 10.46 -0.97
C TYR A 188 -10.06 9.58 -1.30
N ARG A 189 -8.87 10.20 -1.30
CA ARG A 189 -7.62 9.50 -1.62
C ARG A 189 -6.38 10.17 -1.03
N LEU A 190 -5.35 9.36 -0.85
CA LEU A 190 -3.97 9.79 -0.61
C LEU A 190 -3.15 9.56 -1.87
N ALA A 191 -2.40 10.57 -2.30
CA ALA A 191 -1.51 10.48 -3.46
C ALA A 191 -0.05 10.71 -3.04
N PHE A 192 0.85 9.91 -3.60
CA PHE A 192 2.28 9.93 -3.29
C PHE A 192 3.08 10.25 -4.54
N GLY A 193 4.13 11.05 -4.41
CA GLY A 193 5.01 11.46 -5.51
C GLY A 193 6.43 11.70 -5.06
#